data_AF-A0A821TTR8-F1
#
_entry.id   AF-A0A821TTR8-F1
#
_cell.length_a   1.000
_cell.length_b   1.000
_cell.length_c   1.000
_cell.angle_alpha   90.00
_cell.angle_beta   90.00
_cell.angle_gamma   90.00
#
_symmetry.space_group_name_H-M   'P 1'
#
loop_
_entity.id
_entity.type
_entity.pdbx_description
1 polymer ?
#
loop_
_entity_poly.entity_id
_entity_poly.type
_entity_poly.pdbx_seq_one_letter_code
_entity_poly.pdbx_strand_id
1 'polypeptide(L)'
;MRTALGIPARIIHDELNSVYGNEAPGLNTVERWSKLFRDGREEIEDKPRPGRPITETTTENIKQVRHIIDDNPYITIEDIQEQTDLSHGTVQRIITDHLKLRKITARYIPKDLTDLQRAERIRICKHNLAKSHQGTWRLCDVITGDESWFHH
;
A
#
# COMPACT_ATOMS: atom_id res chain seq x y z
N MET A 1 5.32 0.14 -40.83
CA MET A 1 3.87 0.47 -40.84
C MET A 1 3.46 1.01 -42.21
N ARG A 2 2.25 0.70 -42.71
CA ARG A 2 1.76 1.10 -44.06
C ARG A 2 1.85 2.61 -44.34
N THR A 3 1.71 3.42 -43.30
CA THR A 3 1.85 4.88 -43.33
C THR A 3 3.29 5.36 -43.56
N ALA A 4 4.28 4.62 -43.08
CA ALA A 4 5.70 4.85 -43.37
C ALA A 4 6.07 4.39 -44.80
N LEU A 5 5.25 3.53 -45.41
CA LEU A 5 5.36 3.12 -46.83
C LEU A 5 4.65 4.10 -47.78
N GLY A 6 4.19 5.26 -47.29
CA GLY A 6 3.56 6.31 -48.11
C GLY A 6 2.09 6.07 -48.46
N ILE A 7 1.44 5.06 -47.89
CA ILE A 7 0.03 4.75 -48.17
C ILE A 7 -0.88 5.82 -47.52
N PRO A 8 -1.80 6.45 -48.26
CA PRO A 8 -2.72 7.44 -47.71
C PRO A 8 -3.66 6.85 -46.64
N ALA A 9 -3.96 7.63 -45.60
CA ALA A 9 -4.85 7.22 -44.50
C ALA A 9 -6.24 6.75 -44.98
N ARG A 10 -6.75 7.36 -46.07
CA ARG A 10 -8.02 6.96 -46.69
C ARG A 10 -8.01 5.53 -47.21
N ILE A 11 -6.93 5.12 -47.88
CA ILE A 11 -6.78 3.74 -48.40
C ILE A 11 -6.73 2.74 -47.24
N ILE A 12 -6.01 3.08 -46.17
CA ILE A 12 -5.93 2.26 -44.96
C ILE A 12 -7.31 2.13 -44.32
N HIS A 13 -8.07 3.21 -44.24
CA HIS A 13 -9.45 3.19 -43.73
C HIS A 13 -10.36 2.31 -44.58
N ASP A 14 -10.30 2.42 -45.92
CA ASP A 14 -11.14 1.64 -46.82
C ASP A 14 -10.81 0.13 -46.73
N GLU A 15 -9.52 -0.23 -46.60
CA GLU A 15 -9.08 -1.61 -46.33
C GLU A 15 -9.59 -2.12 -44.97
N LEU A 16 -9.47 -1.32 -43.92
CA LEU A 16 -9.96 -1.66 -42.58
C LEU A 16 -11.49 -1.83 -42.59
N ASN A 17 -12.21 -0.95 -43.28
CA ASN A 17 -13.66 -1.01 -43.39
C ASN A 17 -14.12 -2.22 -44.21
N SER A 18 -13.34 -2.63 -45.22
CA SER A 18 -13.63 -3.85 -45.99
C SER A 18 -13.50 -5.14 -45.16
N VAL A 19 -12.65 -5.15 -44.13
CA VAL A 19 -12.41 -6.33 -43.28
C VAL A 19 -13.28 -6.33 -42.02
N TYR A 20 -13.41 -5.17 -41.37
CA TYR A 20 -14.04 -5.04 -40.04
C TYR A 20 -15.42 -4.36 -40.07
N GLY A 21 -15.82 -3.76 -41.20
CA GLY A 21 -17.12 -3.11 -41.37
C GLY A 21 -17.40 -2.09 -40.25
N ASN A 22 -18.51 -2.28 -39.53
CA ASN A 22 -18.94 -1.38 -38.45
C ASN A 22 -18.00 -1.35 -37.24
N GLU A 23 -17.12 -2.34 -37.07
CA GLU A 23 -16.12 -2.36 -36.01
C GLU A 23 -14.81 -1.66 -36.42
N ALA A 24 -14.71 -1.21 -37.68
CA ALA A 24 -13.54 -0.49 -38.16
C ALA A 24 -13.39 0.88 -37.46
N PRO A 25 -12.16 1.31 -37.15
CA PRO A 25 -11.92 2.66 -36.68
C PRO A 25 -12.35 3.69 -37.72
N GLY A 26 -13.06 4.73 -37.29
CA GLY A 26 -13.46 5.81 -38.19
C GLY A 26 -12.26 6.56 -38.81
N LEU A 27 -12.47 7.18 -39.96
CA LEU A 27 -11.42 7.85 -40.76
C LEU A 27 -10.55 8.81 -39.93
N ASN A 28 -11.15 9.64 -39.06
CA ASN A 28 -10.42 10.57 -38.19
C ASN A 28 -9.42 9.87 -37.27
N THR A 29 -9.76 8.68 -36.76
CA THR A 29 -8.87 7.87 -35.92
C THR A 29 -7.69 7.35 -36.76
N VAL A 30 -7.97 6.87 -37.97
CA VAL A 30 -6.93 6.38 -38.90
C VAL A 30 -5.98 7.50 -39.32
N GLU A 31 -6.49 8.70 -39.61
CA GLU A 31 -5.68 9.88 -39.94
C GLU A 31 -4.81 10.31 -38.76
N ARG A 32 -5.37 10.36 -37.55
CA ARG A 32 -4.63 10.70 -36.32
C ARG A 32 -3.48 9.72 -36.08
N TRP A 33 -3.74 8.42 -36.15
CA TRP A 33 -2.70 7.39 -36.00
C TRP A 33 -1.68 7.44 -37.13
N SER A 34 -2.11 7.69 -38.37
CA SER A 34 -1.22 7.83 -39.52
C SER A 34 -0.25 9.00 -39.35
N LYS A 35 -0.71 10.12 -38.80
CA LYS A 35 0.13 11.26 -38.44
C LYS A 35 1.11 10.89 -37.33
N LEU A 36 0.64 10.29 -36.23
CA LEU A 36 1.49 9.90 -35.11
C LEU A 36 2.62 8.94 -35.52
N PHE A 37 2.32 7.98 -36.41
CA PHE A 37 3.31 7.06 -36.94
C PHE A 37 4.32 7.75 -37.88
N ARG A 38 3.88 8.75 -38.65
CA ARG A 38 4.79 9.57 -39.48
C ARG A 38 5.70 10.44 -38.62
N ASP A 39 5.18 10.91 -37.49
CA ASP A 39 5.92 11.71 -36.50
C ASP A 39 6.85 10.84 -35.62
N GLY A 40 7.01 9.54 -35.93
CA GLY A 40 7.98 8.64 -35.30
C GLY A 40 7.49 7.90 -34.05
N ARG A 41 6.18 7.91 -33.75
CA ARG A 41 5.62 7.05 -32.70
C ARG A 41 5.66 5.60 -33.17
N GLU A 42 6.18 4.69 -32.35
CA GLU A 42 6.15 3.24 -32.63
C GLU A 42 5.19 2.49 -31.69
N GLU A 43 4.88 3.07 -30.53
CA GLU A 43 3.99 2.50 -29.53
C GLU A 43 2.51 2.56 -29.95
N ILE A 44 1.83 1.43 -29.89
CA ILE A 44 0.39 1.28 -30.16
C ILE A 44 -0.45 1.49 -28.89
N GLU A 45 0.16 1.30 -27.72
CA GLU A 45 -0.51 1.48 -26.43
C GLU A 45 -0.86 2.94 -26.16
N ASP A 46 -1.99 3.16 -25.50
CA ASP A 46 -2.39 4.49 -25.06
C ASP A 46 -1.38 5.07 -24.06
N LYS A 47 -1.04 6.34 -24.23
CA LYS A 47 -0.24 7.06 -23.23
C LYS A 47 -1.00 7.12 -21.90
N PRO A 48 -0.29 7.19 -20.76
CA PRO A 48 -0.90 7.38 -19.46
C PRO A 48 -1.91 8.53 -19.51
N ARG A 49 -3.19 8.21 -19.29
CA ARG A 49 -4.25 9.22 -19.26
C ARG A 49 -4.16 9.93 -17.91
N PRO A 50 -4.03 11.27 -17.87
CA PRO A 50 -4.15 11.99 -16.61
C PRO A 50 -5.57 11.74 -16.06
N GLY A 51 -5.65 11.07 -14.93
CA GLY A 51 -6.91 10.86 -14.21
C GLY A 51 -7.43 12.16 -13.60
N ARG A 52 -8.57 12.09 -12.93
CA ARG A 52 -9.09 13.20 -12.12
C ARG A 52 -8.04 13.58 -11.06
N PRO A 53 -7.64 14.85 -10.92
CA PRO A 53 -6.77 15.28 -9.84
C PRO A 53 -7.45 14.94 -8.50
N ILE A 54 -6.77 14.15 -7.68
CA ILE A 54 -7.23 13.87 -6.33
C ILE A 54 -6.84 15.09 -5.49
N THR A 55 -7.72 16.07 -5.43
CA THR A 55 -7.49 17.33 -4.68
C THR A 55 -7.34 17.11 -3.18
N GLU A 56 -7.85 16.00 -2.64
CA GLU A 56 -7.84 15.72 -1.19
C GLU A 56 -6.62 14.92 -0.72
N THR A 57 -5.78 14.40 -1.61
CA THR A 57 -4.56 13.62 -1.25
C THR A 57 -3.31 14.44 -1.55
N THR A 58 -3.30 15.67 -1.06
CA THR A 58 -2.11 16.53 -1.09
C THR A 58 -1.05 15.97 -0.15
N THR A 59 0.21 16.37 -0.38
CA THR A 59 1.32 16.03 0.52
C THR A 59 1.10 16.53 1.94
N GLU A 60 0.37 17.64 2.11
CA GLU A 60 0.02 18.20 3.42
C GLU A 60 -0.94 17.29 4.18
N ASN A 61 -2.04 16.88 3.54
CA ASN A 61 -3.02 15.99 4.15
C ASN A 61 -2.40 14.63 4.52
N ILE A 62 -1.50 14.11 3.68
CA ILE A 62 -0.76 12.88 3.98
C ILE A 62 0.09 13.04 5.25
N LYS A 63 0.81 14.17 5.39
CA LYS A 63 1.61 14.46 6.58
C LYS A 63 0.75 14.64 7.82
N GLN A 64 -0.37 15.33 7.71
CA GLN A 64 -1.30 15.55 8.82
C GLN A 64 -1.87 14.21 9.33
N VAL A 65 -2.38 13.35 8.44
CA VAL A 65 -2.85 12.00 8.81
C VAL A 65 -1.73 11.18 9.44
N ARG A 66 -0.49 11.29 8.93
CA ARG A 66 0.66 10.59 9.50
C ARG A 66 0.94 11.04 10.93
N HIS A 67 0.95 12.34 11.19
CA HIS A 67 1.17 12.90 12.52
C HIS A 67 0.14 12.39 13.53
N ILE A 68 -1.14 12.43 13.17
CA ILE A 68 -2.24 11.96 14.03
C ILE A 68 -2.06 10.47 14.41
N ILE A 69 -1.63 9.63 13.46
CA ILE A 69 -1.38 8.21 13.70
C ILE A 69 -0.13 7.98 14.55
N ASP A 70 0.94 8.74 14.34
CA ASP A 70 2.17 8.62 15.13
C ASP A 70 1.93 9.05 16.59
N ASP A 71 1.04 10.02 16.84
CA ASP A 71 0.64 10.44 18.19
C ASP A 71 -0.23 9.39 18.89
N ASN A 72 -1.20 8.83 18.17
CA ASN A 72 -2.08 7.77 18.69
C ASN A 72 -2.26 6.63 17.67
N PRO A 73 -1.47 5.56 17.78
CA PRO A 73 -1.58 4.40 16.88
C PRO A 73 -2.91 3.63 16.96
N TYR A 74 -3.76 3.91 17.96
CA TYR A 74 -5.06 3.26 18.17
C TYR A 74 -6.25 4.08 17.65
N ILE A 75 -5.98 5.23 17.03
CA ILE A 75 -7.03 6.14 16.55
C ILE A 75 -7.90 5.49 15.46
N THR A 76 -9.19 5.83 15.45
CA THR A 76 -10.13 5.35 14.42
C THR A 76 -10.07 6.21 13.16
N ILE A 77 -10.60 5.71 12.04
CA ILE A 77 -10.65 6.50 10.80
C ILE A 77 -11.61 7.67 11.00
N GLU A 78 -12.72 7.45 11.70
CA GLU A 78 -13.72 8.44 12.04
C GLU A 78 -13.11 9.62 12.81
N ASP A 79 -12.31 9.35 13.84
CA ASP A 79 -11.62 10.40 14.60
C ASP A 79 -10.62 11.19 13.73
N ILE A 80 -9.93 10.52 12.80
CA ILE A 80 -9.03 11.19 11.86
C ILE A 80 -9.83 12.10 10.91
N GLN A 81 -11.00 11.66 10.45
CA GLN A 81 -11.85 12.48 9.60
C GLN A 81 -12.28 13.76 10.30
N GLU A 82 -12.71 13.66 11.57
CA GLU A 82 -13.10 14.83 12.37
C GLU A 82 -11.94 15.82 12.58
N GLN A 83 -10.70 15.34 12.62
CA GLN A 83 -9.51 16.19 12.79
C GLN A 83 -8.95 16.78 11.48
N THR A 84 -9.30 16.20 10.33
CA THR A 84 -8.69 16.55 9.03
C THR A 84 -9.69 17.09 8.02
N ASP A 85 -11.00 17.04 8.32
CA ASP A 85 -12.12 17.32 7.42
C ASP A 85 -12.08 16.50 6.11
N LEU A 86 -11.35 15.38 6.10
CA LEU A 86 -11.24 14.49 4.96
C LEU A 86 -12.39 13.48 4.94
N SER A 87 -12.78 13.06 3.74
CA SER A 87 -13.70 11.94 3.59
C SER A 87 -13.07 10.62 4.08
N HIS A 88 -13.89 9.72 4.61
CA HIS A 88 -13.46 8.39 5.08
C HIS A 88 -12.62 7.66 4.03
N GLY A 89 -13.09 7.66 2.78
CA GLY A 89 -12.41 7.01 1.67
C GLY A 89 -11.06 7.65 1.32
N THR A 90 -10.91 8.96 1.52
CA THR A 90 -9.61 9.63 1.38
C THR A 90 -8.67 9.26 2.52
N VAL A 91 -9.12 9.28 3.77
CA VAL A 91 -8.30 8.87 4.93
C VAL A 91 -7.83 7.42 4.79
N GLN A 92 -8.76 6.51 4.45
CA GLN A 92 -8.43 5.10 4.24
C GLN A 92 -7.37 4.91 3.16
N ARG A 93 -7.50 5.60 2.02
CA ARG A 93 -6.54 5.56 0.92
C ARG A 93 -5.19 6.17 1.29
N ILE A 94 -5.17 7.26 2.06
CA ILE A 94 -3.92 7.81 2.60
C ILE A 94 -3.21 6.75 3.45
N ILE A 95 -3.94 6.10 4.36
CA ILE A 95 -3.40 5.05 5.25
C ILE A 95 -2.84 3.86 4.45
N THR A 96 -3.62 3.30 3.51
CA THR A 96 -3.24 2.08 2.79
C THR A 96 -2.27 2.34 1.64
N ASP A 97 -2.53 3.37 0.83
CA ASP A 97 -1.87 3.53 -0.47
C ASP A 97 -0.65 4.44 -0.37
N HIS A 98 -0.71 5.47 0.49
CA HIS A 98 0.37 6.45 0.63
C HIS A 98 1.29 6.14 1.81
N LEU A 99 0.72 5.84 2.99
CA LEU A 99 1.51 5.52 4.19
C LEU A 99 1.90 4.04 4.28
N LYS A 100 1.26 3.17 3.48
CA LYS A 100 1.49 1.72 3.48
C LYS A 100 1.29 1.08 4.86
N LEU A 101 0.34 1.61 5.63
CA LEU A 101 -0.01 1.10 6.95
C LEU A 101 -1.16 0.11 6.86
N ARG A 102 -1.23 -0.79 7.85
CA ARG A 102 -2.30 -1.78 7.99
C ARG A 102 -2.71 -1.86 9.46
N LYS A 103 -4.01 -1.95 9.70
CA LYS A 103 -4.55 -2.23 11.04
C LYS A 103 -4.04 -3.58 11.54
N ILE A 104 -3.47 -3.58 12.74
CA ILE A 104 -3.09 -4.79 13.48
C ILE A 104 -3.89 -4.79 14.76
N THR A 105 -4.46 -5.94 15.13
CA THR A 105 -5.19 -6.08 16.38
C THR A 105 -4.23 -6.09 17.56
N ALA A 106 -4.60 -5.39 18.64
CA ALA A 106 -3.82 -5.40 19.86
C ALA A 106 -3.74 -6.83 20.43
N ARG A 107 -2.58 -7.19 21.00
CA ARG A 107 -2.40 -8.46 21.70
C ARG A 107 -2.76 -8.28 23.17
N TYR A 108 -3.44 -9.28 23.73
CA TYR A 108 -3.73 -9.30 25.16
C TYR A 108 -2.42 -9.37 25.97
N ILE A 109 -2.26 -8.45 26.91
CA ILE A 109 -1.13 -8.42 27.84
C ILE A 109 -1.68 -8.79 29.22
N PRO A 110 -1.26 -9.93 29.83
CA PRO A 110 -1.84 -10.41 31.08
C PRO A 110 -1.73 -9.46 32.27
N LYS A 111 -0.72 -8.59 32.26
CA LYS A 111 -0.45 -7.67 33.37
C LYS A 111 0.23 -6.41 32.87
N ASP A 112 -0.27 -5.26 33.32
CA ASP A 112 0.46 -4.01 33.18
C ASP A 112 1.57 -3.93 34.24
N LEU A 113 2.80 -3.78 33.78
CA LEU A 113 3.98 -3.87 34.63
C LEU A 113 4.44 -2.48 35.04
N THR A 114 4.73 -2.30 36.33
CA THR A 114 5.38 -1.07 36.81
C THR A 114 6.82 -0.99 36.32
N ASP A 115 7.39 0.22 36.31
CA ASP A 115 8.78 0.43 35.88
C ASP A 115 9.78 -0.38 36.72
N LEU A 116 9.54 -0.48 38.03
CA LEU A 116 10.33 -1.32 38.93
C LEU A 116 10.25 -2.81 38.52
N GLN A 117 9.05 -3.31 38.22
CA GLN A 117 8.86 -4.70 37.78
C GLN A 117 9.54 -4.96 36.43
N ARG A 118 9.49 -4.00 35.50
CA ARG A 118 10.20 -4.09 34.21
C ARG A 118 11.71 -4.13 34.41
N ALA A 119 12.25 -3.25 35.25
CA ALA A 119 13.68 -3.20 35.54
C ALA A 119 14.18 -4.51 36.17
N GLU A 120 13.46 -5.05 37.16
CA GLU A 120 13.82 -6.31 37.80
C GLU A 120 13.75 -7.49 36.84
N ARG A 121 12.71 -7.58 36.00
CA ARG A 121 12.61 -8.62 34.97
C ARG A 121 13.79 -8.57 34.01
N ILE A 122 14.17 -7.38 33.53
CA ILE A 122 15.34 -7.21 32.64
C ILE A 122 16.61 -7.65 33.36
N ARG A 123 16.80 -7.26 34.62
CA ARG A 123 17.96 -7.63 35.44
C ARG A 123 18.09 -9.15 35.56
N ILE A 124 17.00 -9.83 35.94
CA ILE A 124 16.94 -11.29 36.07
C ILE A 124 17.22 -11.97 34.72
N CYS A 125 16.59 -11.51 33.64
CA CYS A 125 16.81 -12.07 32.31
C CYS A 125 18.27 -11.95 31.86
N LYS A 126 18.90 -10.77 32.04
CA LYS A 126 20.32 -10.56 31.72
C LYS A 126 21.23 -11.48 32.53
N HIS A 127 20.95 -11.62 33.83
CA HIS A 127 21.70 -12.52 34.71
C HIS A 127 21.59 -13.99 34.27
N ASN A 128 20.37 -14.44 33.96
CA ASN A 128 20.13 -15.81 33.49
C ASN A 128 20.79 -16.07 32.12
N LEU A 129 20.75 -15.09 31.22
CA LEU A 129 21.40 -15.17 29.92
C LEU A 129 22.93 -15.28 30.05
N ALA A 130 23.54 -14.47 30.92
CA ALA A 130 24.97 -14.53 31.19
C ALA A 130 25.40 -15.90 31.74
N LYS A 131 24.64 -16.43 32.69
CA LYS A 131 24.87 -17.78 33.25
C LYS A 131 24.75 -18.89 32.21
N SER A 132 23.79 -18.77 31.29
CA SER A 132 23.62 -19.71 30.17
C SER A 132 24.83 -19.67 29.24
N HIS A 133 25.30 -18.47 28.87
CA HIS A 133 26.50 -18.31 28.04
C HIS A 133 27.79 -18.80 28.72
N GLN A 134 27.90 -18.63 30.04
CA GLN A 134 29.03 -19.12 30.83
C GLN A 134 28.96 -20.63 31.08
N GLY A 135 27.88 -21.31 30.68
CA GLY A 135 27.67 -22.74 30.92
C GLY A 135 27.42 -23.10 32.39
N THR A 136 27.08 -22.12 33.25
CA THR A 136 26.80 -22.34 34.67
C THR A 136 25.56 -23.20 34.90
N TRP A 137 24.59 -23.11 33.99
CA TRP A 137 23.44 -24.01 33.90
C TRP A 137 22.94 -24.05 32.46
N ARG A 138 22.29 -25.14 32.07
CA ARG A 138 21.65 -25.31 30.76
C ARG A 138 20.15 -25.49 30.94
N LEU A 139 19.38 -25.23 29.89
CA LEU A 139 17.92 -25.37 29.95
C LEU A 139 17.47 -26.78 30.34
N CYS A 140 18.24 -27.82 29.96
CA CYS A 140 17.97 -29.21 30.34
C CYS A 140 18.23 -29.52 31.82
N ASP A 141 18.87 -28.62 32.57
CA ASP A 141 19.14 -28.80 34.00
C ASP A 141 18.02 -28.19 34.87
N VAL A 142 17.02 -27.53 34.27
CA VAL A 142 15.92 -26.86 34.98
C VAL A 142 14.64 -27.69 34.95
N ILE A 143 14.10 -27.93 36.14
CA ILE A 143 12.76 -28.49 36.34
C ILE A 143 11.84 -27.34 36.77
N THR A 144 10.71 -27.18 36.09
CA THR A 144 9.69 -26.16 36.38
C THR A 144 8.31 -26.79 36.47
N GLY A 145 7.40 -26.19 37.24
CA GLY A 145 6.00 -26.58 37.34
C GLY A 145 5.13 -25.34 37.53
N ASP A 146 3.89 -25.40 37.04
CA ASP A 146 2.85 -24.38 37.21
C ASP A 146 1.49 -25.07 37.30
N GLU A 147 0.50 -24.42 37.90
CA GLU A 147 -0.85 -24.95 38.08
C GLU A 147 -1.82 -24.32 37.07
N SER A 148 -2.76 -25.10 36.53
CA SER A 148 -3.75 -24.61 35.56
C SER A 148 -5.14 -25.15 35.87
N TRP A 149 -6.14 -24.29 35.75
CA TRP A 149 -7.55 -24.64 35.98
C TRP A 149 -8.14 -25.31 34.74
N PHE A 150 -8.80 -26.46 34.94
CA PHE A 150 -9.58 -27.15 33.91
C PHE A 150 -11.03 -27.26 34.37
N HIS A 151 -11.96 -26.79 33.53
CA HIS A 151 -13.39 -26.85 33.79
C HIS A 151 -14.02 -27.99 32.96
N HIS A 152 -15.03 -28.66 33.52
CA HIS A 152 -15.81 -29.73 32.87
C HIS A 152 -17.16 -29.20 32.37
#